data_AF-A0A7S2XI22-F1
#
_entry.id   AF-A0A7S2XI22-F1
#
_cell.length_a   1.000
_cell.length_b   1.000
_cell.length_c   1.000
_cell.angle_alpha   90.00
_cell.angle_beta   90.00
_cell.angle_gamma   90.00
#
_symmetry.space_group_name_H-M   'P 1'
#
loop_
_entity.id
_entity.type
_entity.pdbx_description
1 polymer ?
#
loop_
_entity_poly.entity_id
_entity_poly.type
_entity_poly.pdbx_seq_one_letter_code
_entity_poly.pdbx_strand_id
1 'polypeptide(L)'
;MRRSLTFAAVAAVLSQTEGHDYPFVRSETRVLEDGSSYAYLNDLSSYSTQYSKCVRAKIQDDNDDQQEGNSYFVNGRYHAQYKTFASFVLCEDNGSSCGTCDYNTHYVTDLDTYLDSTITSIQEVCQACANQCGRRNLEDGGNDVVANCNTCVSECSLINYGNGGEDETEYMACQAAYADENSGIQYYSGPTCDSSGGLVIGLFYDEDCTVKTGSELDNGFSYDTFKTVETFCGSCSTGMCDDLYPYALHCFGAYNMNANAAEDGDGVNSKSICKAAAQK
;
A
#
# COMPACT_ATOMS: atom_id res chain seq x y z
N MET A 1 -24.09 67.87 3.66
CA MET A 1 -25.14 66.86 3.92
C MET A 1 -24.56 65.49 3.60
N ARG A 2 -24.06 64.79 4.62
CA ARG A 2 -23.34 63.52 4.50
C ARG A 2 -24.34 62.36 4.66
N ARG A 3 -24.32 61.43 3.72
CA ARG A 3 -25.18 60.24 3.68
C ARG A 3 -24.71 59.24 4.74
N SER A 4 -25.64 58.83 5.59
CA SER A 4 -25.46 57.81 6.62
C SER A 4 -25.52 56.43 5.95
N LEU A 5 -24.46 55.63 6.12
CA LEU A 5 -24.40 54.22 5.74
C LEU A 5 -24.74 53.39 6.97
N THR A 6 -25.91 52.77 6.94
CA THR A 6 -26.37 51.82 7.96
C THR A 6 -25.69 50.48 7.72
N PHE A 7 -24.72 50.12 8.55
CA PHE A 7 -24.18 48.76 8.63
C PHE A 7 -25.17 47.88 9.40
N ALA A 8 -25.78 46.91 8.72
CA ALA A 8 -26.50 45.83 9.37
C ALA A 8 -25.48 44.76 9.77
N ALA A 9 -25.35 44.54 11.08
CA ALA A 9 -24.57 43.44 11.65
C ALA A 9 -25.31 42.12 11.41
N VAL A 10 -24.67 41.20 10.69
CA VAL A 10 -25.12 39.81 10.56
C VAL A 10 -24.71 39.07 11.83
N ALA A 11 -25.69 38.44 12.47
CA ALA A 11 -25.52 37.68 13.70
C ALA A 11 -24.58 36.50 13.50
N ALA A 12 -23.63 36.34 14.43
CA ALA A 12 -22.81 35.15 14.55
C ALA A 12 -23.70 33.97 15.00
N VAL A 13 -23.77 32.92 14.18
CA VAL A 13 -24.32 31.63 14.57
C VAL A 13 -23.20 30.84 15.25
N LEU A 14 -23.36 30.62 16.55
CA LEU A 14 -22.66 29.60 17.32
C LEU A 14 -23.09 28.23 16.79
N SER A 15 -22.19 27.51 16.13
CA SER A 15 -22.33 26.06 15.94
C SER A 15 -21.54 25.36 17.04
N GLN A 16 -22.28 24.60 17.84
CA GLN A 16 -21.78 23.78 18.93
C GLN A 16 -21.03 22.59 18.34
N THR A 17 -19.80 22.38 18.82
CA THR A 17 -19.07 21.13 18.68
C THR A 17 -19.70 20.09 19.60
N GLU A 18 -20.55 19.22 19.07
CA GLU A 18 -20.91 17.98 19.74
C GLU A 18 -19.90 16.91 19.32
N GLY A 19 -19.07 16.50 20.28
CA GLY A 19 -18.21 15.34 20.15
C GLY A 19 -19.05 14.08 20.11
N HIS A 20 -18.90 13.31 19.04
CA HIS A 20 -19.36 11.94 19.01
C HIS A 20 -18.25 11.03 19.55
N ASP A 21 -18.35 10.77 20.84
CA ASP A 21 -17.74 9.64 21.53
C ASP A 21 -18.39 8.35 20.97
N TYR A 22 -17.67 7.58 20.15
CA TYR A 22 -18.09 6.23 19.77
C TYR A 22 -17.18 5.23 20.48
N PRO A 23 -17.71 4.37 21.39
CA PRO A 23 -16.96 3.24 21.88
C PRO A 23 -16.99 2.16 20.79
N PHE A 24 -15.94 2.08 19.97
CA PHE A 24 -15.76 0.93 19.08
C PHE A 24 -15.20 -0.25 19.89
N VAL A 25 -16.10 -0.98 20.53
CA VAL A 25 -15.84 -2.35 20.98
C VAL A 25 -16.41 -3.27 19.91
N ARG A 26 -15.57 -3.82 19.03
CA ARG A 26 -15.87 -5.06 18.31
C ARG A 26 -15.04 -6.19 18.89
N SER A 27 -15.62 -6.87 19.87
CA SER A 27 -15.31 -8.27 20.17
C SER A 27 -16.29 -9.12 19.37
N GLU A 28 -15.90 -9.56 18.17
CA GLU A 28 -16.56 -10.67 17.49
C GLU A 28 -15.65 -11.91 17.56
N THR A 29 -15.64 -12.57 18.71
CA THR A 29 -15.41 -14.02 18.72
C THR A 29 -16.56 -14.71 17.97
N ARG A 30 -16.26 -15.33 16.83
CA ARG A 30 -16.73 -16.67 16.39
C ARG A 30 -16.31 -16.91 14.94
N VAL A 31 -15.63 -18.03 14.65
CA VAL A 31 -16.22 -19.24 14.05
C VAL A 31 -15.26 -20.42 14.28
N LEU A 32 -15.69 -21.38 15.10
CA LEU A 32 -15.35 -22.79 14.93
C LEU A 32 -16.66 -23.50 14.58
N GLU A 33 -16.54 -24.54 13.73
CA GLU A 33 -17.59 -25.48 13.25
C GLU A 33 -17.94 -25.31 11.75
N ASP A 34 -17.08 -25.76 10.84
CA ASP A 34 -17.20 -27.11 10.23
C ASP A 34 -16.08 -27.35 9.18
N GLY A 35 -15.32 -28.43 9.35
CA GLY A 35 -14.77 -29.22 8.24
C GLY A 35 -13.40 -28.89 7.61
N SER A 36 -13.00 -27.64 7.40
CA SER A 36 -11.65 -27.27 6.90
C SER A 36 -11.42 -25.75 6.88
N SER A 37 -11.88 -25.03 7.91
CA SER A 37 -11.85 -23.57 7.94
C SER A 37 -10.45 -23.08 8.31
N TYR A 38 -9.84 -22.29 7.43
CA TYR A 38 -8.70 -21.44 7.74
C TYR A 38 -9.02 -20.63 9.01
N ALA A 39 -8.24 -20.84 10.07
CA ALA A 39 -8.42 -20.12 11.32
C ALA A 39 -7.71 -18.77 11.21
N TYR A 40 -8.44 -17.67 11.42
CA TYR A 40 -7.81 -16.38 11.63
C TYR A 40 -6.81 -16.49 12.79
N LEU A 41 -5.56 -16.10 12.54
CA LEU A 41 -4.55 -15.95 13.57
C LEU A 41 -4.97 -14.79 14.48
N ASN A 42 -5.12 -15.08 15.78
CA ASN A 42 -5.51 -14.09 16.79
C ASN A 42 -4.30 -13.36 17.39
N ASP A 43 -3.10 -13.88 17.17
CA ASP A 43 -1.85 -13.30 17.65
C ASP A 43 -0.82 -13.43 16.52
N LEU A 44 -0.40 -12.29 16.00
CA LEU A 44 0.60 -12.20 14.94
C LEU A 44 1.98 -11.83 15.49
N SER A 45 2.14 -11.62 16.80
CA SER A 45 3.38 -11.09 17.38
C SER A 45 4.63 -11.94 17.13
N SER A 46 4.48 -13.23 16.83
CA SER A 46 5.56 -14.15 16.44
C SER A 46 5.81 -14.24 14.93
N TYR A 47 5.16 -13.40 14.14
CA TYR A 47 5.28 -13.38 12.69
C TYR A 47 5.96 -12.12 12.20
N SER A 48 6.45 -12.21 10.97
CA SER A 48 6.88 -11.09 10.15
C SER A 48 6.16 -11.15 8.82
N THR A 49 6.00 -10.00 8.17
CA THR A 49 5.50 -9.90 6.82
C THR A 49 6.65 -9.76 5.85
N GLN A 50 6.53 -10.42 4.70
CA GLN A 50 7.44 -10.25 3.59
C GLN A 50 6.62 -9.97 2.33
N TYR A 51 7.05 -8.96 1.57
CA TYR A 51 6.52 -8.75 0.23
C TYR A 51 6.67 -10.02 -0.61
N SER A 52 5.63 -10.36 -1.36
CA SER A 52 5.67 -11.46 -2.31
C SER A 52 5.64 -10.95 -3.74
N LYS A 53 4.64 -10.13 -4.08
CA LYS A 53 4.47 -9.60 -5.43
C LYS A 53 3.36 -8.56 -5.52
N CYS A 54 3.51 -7.65 -6.46
CA CYS A 54 2.49 -6.75 -6.95
C CYS A 54 1.59 -7.50 -7.96
N VAL A 55 0.28 -7.32 -7.83
CA VAL A 55 -0.69 -7.87 -8.77
C VAL A 55 -1.67 -6.82 -9.26
N ARG A 56 -2.07 -6.96 -10.52
CA ARG A 56 -3.14 -6.16 -11.12
C ARG A 56 -4.35 -7.05 -11.35
N ALA A 57 -5.50 -6.63 -10.87
CA ALA A 57 -6.76 -7.31 -11.13
C ALA A 57 -7.69 -6.40 -11.93
N LYS A 58 -8.32 -6.98 -12.95
CA LYS A 58 -9.24 -6.25 -13.82
C LYS A 58 -10.47 -5.84 -13.01
N ILE A 59 -10.85 -4.57 -13.09
CA ILE A 59 -12.14 -4.10 -12.60
C ILE A 59 -13.22 -4.68 -13.53
N GLN A 60 -14.21 -5.38 -12.98
CA GLN A 60 -15.36 -5.90 -13.70
C GLN A 60 -16.38 -4.76 -13.81
N ASP A 61 -16.71 -4.35 -15.03
CA ASP A 61 -17.84 -3.46 -15.28
C ASP A 61 -18.90 -4.23 -16.08
N ASP A 62 -20.14 -4.24 -15.59
CA ASP A 62 -21.25 -5.06 -16.12
C ASP A 62 -21.60 -4.77 -17.60
N ASN A 63 -21.04 -3.71 -18.19
CA ASN A 63 -21.31 -3.26 -19.56
C ASN A 63 -20.03 -2.98 -20.40
N ASP A 64 -18.87 -3.51 -19.99
CA ASP A 64 -17.55 -3.24 -20.59
C ASP A 64 -17.48 -3.41 -22.12
N ASP A 65 -18.26 -4.33 -22.68
CA ASP A 65 -18.19 -4.70 -24.10
C ASP A 65 -19.23 -3.98 -24.98
N GLN A 66 -20.09 -3.11 -24.44
CA GLN A 66 -21.32 -2.68 -25.15
C GLN A 66 -21.61 -1.17 -25.24
N GLN A 67 -20.74 -0.27 -24.75
CA GLN A 67 -20.95 1.18 -24.91
C GLN A 67 -19.80 1.89 -25.61
N GLU A 68 -19.99 2.18 -26.90
CA GLU A 68 -19.28 3.25 -27.61
C GLU A 68 -19.54 4.59 -26.90
N GLY A 69 -18.49 5.24 -26.39
CA GLY A 69 -18.57 6.53 -25.69
C GLY A 69 -18.48 6.47 -24.17
N ASN A 70 -18.08 5.33 -23.57
CA ASN A 70 -17.65 5.34 -22.17
C ASN A 70 -16.32 6.11 -22.00
N SER A 71 -16.03 6.55 -20.78
CA SER A 71 -14.83 7.31 -20.40
C SER A 71 -13.51 6.58 -20.64
N TYR A 72 -13.53 5.29 -21.00
CA TYR A 72 -12.37 4.41 -21.15
C TYR A 72 -11.96 4.20 -22.61
N PHE A 73 -12.63 4.88 -23.53
CA PHE A 73 -12.25 4.93 -24.95
C PHE A 73 -11.22 6.05 -25.19
N VAL A 74 -9.97 5.77 -24.86
CA VAL A 74 -8.85 6.72 -25.04
C VAL A 74 -8.15 6.44 -26.38
N ASN A 75 -7.91 7.48 -27.17
CA ASN A 75 -7.23 7.39 -28.47
C ASN A 75 -7.88 6.43 -29.49
N GLY A 76 -9.22 6.38 -29.52
CA GLY A 76 -9.91 5.58 -30.52
C GLY A 76 -9.91 4.07 -30.21
N ARG A 77 -9.54 3.67 -29.00
CA ARG A 77 -9.50 2.27 -28.55
C ARG A 77 -10.06 2.15 -27.14
N TYR A 78 -10.73 1.05 -26.86
CA TYR A 78 -11.14 0.69 -25.51
C TYR A 78 -9.92 0.18 -24.72
N HIS A 79 -9.78 0.62 -23.48
CA HIS A 79 -8.76 0.15 -22.55
C HIS A 79 -9.42 -0.47 -21.32
N ALA A 80 -8.91 -1.61 -20.88
CA ALA A 80 -9.37 -2.24 -19.65
C ALA A 80 -8.78 -1.53 -18.42
N GLN A 81 -9.59 -1.41 -17.37
CA GLN A 81 -9.18 -0.86 -16.09
C GLN A 81 -8.67 -1.95 -15.14
N TYR A 82 -7.70 -1.58 -14.32
CA TYR A 82 -7.10 -2.46 -13.34
C TYR A 82 -6.91 -1.73 -12.01
N LYS A 83 -7.21 -2.42 -10.91
CA LYS A 83 -6.77 -2.01 -9.57
C LYS A 83 -5.49 -2.78 -9.23
N THR A 84 -4.57 -2.12 -8.53
CA THR A 84 -3.28 -2.68 -8.17
C THR A 84 -3.28 -3.06 -6.69
N PHE A 85 -2.72 -4.23 -6.39
CA PHE A 85 -2.66 -4.81 -5.05
C PHE A 85 -1.23 -5.27 -4.76
N ALA A 86 -0.88 -5.30 -3.48
CA ALA A 86 0.31 -5.96 -3.00
C ALA A 86 -0.07 -7.29 -2.33
N SER A 87 0.66 -8.34 -2.68
CA SER A 87 0.64 -9.61 -1.98
C SER A 87 1.84 -9.69 -1.05
N PHE A 88 1.60 -10.13 0.18
CA PHE A 88 2.62 -10.46 1.17
C PHE A 88 2.38 -11.84 1.76
N VAL A 89 3.40 -12.42 2.37
CA VAL A 89 3.35 -13.69 3.10
C VAL A 89 3.69 -13.46 4.56
N LEU A 90 3.17 -14.33 5.43
CA LEU A 90 3.59 -14.38 6.83
C LEU A 90 4.74 -15.37 7.00
N CYS A 91 5.75 -14.94 7.75
CA CYS A 91 6.94 -15.71 8.07
C CYS A 91 7.07 -15.85 9.59
N GLU A 92 7.29 -17.07 10.07
CA GLU A 92 7.57 -17.29 11.49
C GLU A 92 8.89 -16.61 11.85
N ASP A 93 8.86 -15.68 12.81
CA ASP A 93 10.05 -14.92 13.22
C ASP A 93 10.95 -15.79 14.11
N ASN A 94 12.19 -16.00 13.64
CA ASN A 94 13.23 -16.74 14.36
C ASN A 94 14.40 -15.81 14.79
N GLY A 95 14.21 -14.49 14.78
CA GLY A 95 15.04 -13.53 15.51
C GLY A 95 16.21 -12.89 14.75
N SER A 96 16.29 -12.94 13.41
CA SER A 96 17.25 -12.10 12.64
C SER A 96 17.10 -12.12 11.10
N SER A 97 16.18 -12.90 10.54
CA SER A 97 15.83 -12.92 9.12
C SER A 97 14.36 -13.28 8.99
N CYS A 98 13.65 -12.79 7.95
CA CYS A 98 12.31 -13.28 7.61
C CYS A 98 12.35 -14.80 7.57
N GLY A 99 11.82 -15.45 8.62
CA GLY A 99 12.26 -16.77 9.03
C GLY A 99 11.82 -17.85 8.04
N THR A 100 10.85 -18.67 8.42
CA THR A 100 10.25 -19.60 7.45
C THR A 100 8.89 -19.04 7.02
N CYS A 101 8.79 -18.68 5.74
CA CYS A 101 7.57 -18.11 5.16
C CYS A 101 6.66 -19.18 4.57
N ASP A 102 5.35 -19.06 4.80
CA ASP A 102 4.36 -19.89 4.12
C ASP A 102 3.98 -19.27 2.76
N TYR A 103 4.64 -19.72 1.70
CA TYR A 103 4.30 -19.29 0.32
C TYR A 103 3.08 -20.01 -0.27
N ASN A 104 2.36 -20.85 0.50
CA ASN A 104 1.09 -21.40 0.04
C ASN A 104 -0.08 -20.45 0.29
N THR A 105 0.11 -19.52 1.23
CA THR A 105 -0.91 -18.55 1.66
C THR A 105 -0.41 -17.14 1.41
N HIS A 106 -1.13 -16.41 0.57
CA HIS A 106 -0.85 -15.03 0.24
C HIS A 106 -1.90 -14.12 0.86
N TYR A 107 -1.47 -13.06 1.51
CA TYR A 107 -2.33 -11.99 1.99
C TYR A 107 -2.28 -10.87 0.98
N VAL A 108 -3.42 -10.39 0.52
CA VAL A 108 -3.49 -9.40 -0.56
C VAL A 108 -4.27 -8.18 -0.08
N THR A 109 -3.67 -7.01 -0.22
CA THR A 109 -4.27 -5.72 0.15
C THR A 109 -4.03 -4.69 -0.96
N ASP A 110 -4.74 -3.57 -0.93
CA ASP A 110 -4.54 -2.47 -1.87
C ASP A 110 -3.06 -2.01 -1.82
N LEU A 111 -2.49 -1.72 -2.99
CA LEU A 111 -1.06 -1.41 -3.08
C LEU A 111 -0.69 -0.17 -2.24
N ASP A 112 -1.52 0.87 -2.29
CA ASP A 112 -1.28 2.12 -1.56
C ASP A 112 -1.25 1.86 -0.04
N THR A 113 -2.22 1.09 0.49
CA THR A 113 -2.25 0.70 1.90
C THR A 113 -1.00 -0.09 2.30
N TYR A 114 -0.56 -1.01 1.44
CA TYR A 114 0.67 -1.77 1.69
C TYR A 114 1.91 -0.87 1.73
N LEU A 115 2.04 0.02 0.76
CA LEU A 115 3.17 0.93 0.64
C LEU A 115 3.22 1.89 1.83
N ASP A 116 2.10 2.52 2.18
CA ASP A 116 2.00 3.44 3.31
C ASP A 116 2.38 2.77 4.63
N SER A 117 1.80 1.60 4.92
CA SER A 117 2.10 0.85 6.14
C SER A 117 3.55 0.38 6.19
N THR A 118 4.08 -0.13 5.07
CA THR A 118 5.45 -0.64 5.01
C THR A 118 6.46 0.50 5.13
N ILE A 119 6.30 1.59 4.40
CA ILE A 119 7.20 2.75 4.46
C ILE A 119 7.17 3.36 5.85
N THR A 120 5.99 3.53 6.46
CA THR A 120 5.85 4.01 7.84
C THR A 120 6.62 3.11 8.81
N SER A 121 6.43 1.80 8.71
CA SER A 121 7.12 0.83 9.56
C SER A 121 8.64 0.90 9.38
N ILE A 122 9.13 1.05 8.15
CA ILE A 122 10.56 1.18 7.92
C ILE A 122 11.09 2.49 8.51
N GLN A 123 10.37 3.60 8.34
CA GLN A 123 10.76 4.89 8.94
C GLN A 123 10.87 4.80 10.46
N GLU A 124 9.94 4.11 11.13
CA GLU A 124 9.98 3.87 12.57
C GLU A 124 11.20 3.04 13.00
N VAL A 125 11.48 1.94 12.30
CA VAL A 125 12.68 1.11 12.52
C VAL A 125 13.94 1.96 12.35
N CYS A 126 13.96 2.79 11.33
CA CYS A 126 15.08 3.67 11.04
C CYS A 126 15.29 4.75 12.09
N GLN A 127 14.21 5.33 12.61
CA GLN A 127 14.29 6.32 13.68
C GLN A 127 14.77 5.68 14.99
N ALA A 128 14.27 4.49 15.33
CA ALA A 128 14.74 3.73 16.49
C ALA A 128 16.23 3.42 16.38
N CYS A 129 16.68 3.01 15.20
CA CYS A 129 18.07 2.73 14.92
C CYS A 129 18.97 3.97 15.02
N ALA A 130 18.57 5.09 14.41
CA ALA A 130 19.29 6.36 14.51
C ALA A 130 19.45 6.79 15.98
N ASN A 131 18.42 6.61 16.81
CA ASN A 131 18.49 6.91 18.24
C ASN A 131 19.46 6.00 19.00
N GLN A 132 19.50 4.71 18.68
CA GLN A 132 20.42 3.76 19.33
C GLN A 132 21.88 3.99 18.89
N CYS A 133 22.11 4.20 17.60
CA CYS A 133 23.44 4.40 17.03
C CYS A 133 23.99 5.81 17.29
N GLY A 134 23.12 6.83 17.30
CA GLY A 134 23.49 8.21 17.64
C GLY A 134 23.88 8.39 19.11
N ARG A 135 23.28 7.62 20.02
CA ARG A 135 23.63 7.63 21.45
C ARG A 135 24.92 6.87 21.79
N ARG A 136 25.26 5.81 21.06
CA ARG A 136 26.50 5.04 21.25
C ARG A 136 27.78 5.78 20.85
N ASN A 137 27.67 6.80 19.99
CA ASN A 137 28.82 7.65 19.66
C ASN A 137 29.19 8.66 20.77
N LEU A 138 28.38 8.77 21.83
CA LEU A 138 28.62 9.73 22.92
C LEU A 138 29.03 9.07 24.25
N GLU A 139 28.72 7.79 24.50
CA GLU A 139 29.06 7.15 25.78
C GLU A 139 29.42 5.65 25.62
N ASP A 140 30.69 5.37 25.93
CA ASP A 140 31.27 4.12 26.45
C ASP A 140 31.27 2.80 25.64
N GLY A 141 32.47 2.21 25.60
CA GLY A 141 32.77 0.87 25.08
C GLY A 141 32.18 -0.27 25.91
N GLY A 142 30.86 -0.46 25.81
CA GLY A 142 30.15 -1.62 26.33
C GLY A 142 29.92 -2.68 25.25
N ASN A 143 30.54 -3.85 25.44
CA ASN A 143 30.16 -5.09 24.75
C ASN A 143 28.75 -5.51 25.19
N ASP A 144 27.70 -5.07 24.51
CA ASP A 144 26.49 -5.89 24.40
C ASP A 144 25.56 -5.40 23.29
N VAL A 145 25.09 -6.35 22.49
CA VAL A 145 24.24 -6.20 21.29
C VAL A 145 24.85 -5.26 20.25
N VAL A 146 25.66 -5.79 19.34
CA VAL A 146 26.07 -5.08 18.12
C VAL A 146 24.85 -5.00 17.20
N ALA A 147 23.94 -4.05 17.46
CA ALA A 147 23.09 -3.55 16.38
C ALA A 147 24.07 -3.11 15.28
N ASN A 148 23.98 -3.72 14.09
CA ASN A 148 24.85 -3.37 12.98
C ASN A 148 24.44 -1.99 12.46
N CYS A 149 24.89 -0.97 13.18
CA CYS A 149 24.60 0.43 12.91
C CYS A 149 25.01 0.83 11.48
N ASN A 150 26.00 0.16 10.89
CA ASN A 150 26.40 0.44 9.51
C ASN A 150 25.34 -0.02 8.51
N THR A 151 24.87 -1.27 8.63
CA THR A 151 23.81 -1.81 7.77
C THR A 151 22.50 -1.06 7.99
N CYS A 152 22.17 -0.81 9.25
CA CYS A 152 20.95 -0.10 9.59
C CYS A 152 20.96 1.35 9.09
N VAL A 153 22.06 2.09 9.26
CA VAL A 153 22.17 3.46 8.74
C VAL A 153 22.18 3.47 7.21
N SER A 154 22.80 2.48 6.53
CA SER A 154 22.79 2.44 5.07
C SER A 154 21.40 2.14 4.49
N GLU A 155 20.69 1.16 5.03
CA GLU A 155 19.32 0.82 4.58
C GLU A 155 18.35 1.97 4.87
N CYS A 156 18.49 2.61 6.04
CA CYS A 156 17.68 3.75 6.41
C CYS A 156 18.02 5.04 5.67
N SER A 157 19.25 5.19 5.18
CA SER A 157 19.64 6.35 4.38
C SER A 157 18.95 6.37 3.01
N LEU A 158 18.64 5.20 2.45
CA LEU A 158 17.93 5.08 1.17
C LEU A 158 16.48 5.58 1.28
N ILE A 159 15.83 5.33 2.43
CA ILE A 159 14.40 5.65 2.62
C ILE A 159 14.19 7.05 3.20
N ASN A 160 15.04 7.47 4.14
CA ASN A 160 14.85 8.77 4.82
C ASN A 160 15.28 9.97 3.99
N TYR A 161 16.18 9.78 3.02
CA TYR A 161 16.71 10.89 2.23
C TYR A 161 16.29 10.84 0.77
N GLY A 162 15.71 9.71 0.33
CA GLY A 162 15.62 9.37 -1.08
C GLY A 162 16.95 9.63 -1.79
N ASN A 163 16.96 9.59 -3.11
CA ASN A 163 18.09 10.12 -3.86
C ASN A 163 18.05 11.66 -3.94
N GLY A 164 17.78 12.37 -2.82
CA GLY A 164 17.69 13.83 -2.80
C GLY A 164 16.43 14.40 -3.45
N GLY A 165 15.30 13.68 -3.40
CA GLY A 165 14.05 14.06 -4.07
C GLY A 165 13.97 13.67 -5.55
N GLU A 166 14.85 12.78 -6.01
CA GLU A 166 14.85 12.27 -7.39
C GLU A 166 14.37 10.81 -7.47
N ASP A 167 13.64 10.31 -6.46
CA ASP A 167 13.22 8.91 -6.37
C ASP A 167 11.72 8.71 -6.56
N GLU A 168 11.30 7.45 -6.57
CA GLU A 168 9.91 7.05 -6.77
C GLU A 168 8.96 7.45 -5.64
N THR A 169 9.47 7.94 -4.49
CA THR A 169 8.62 8.32 -3.34
C THR A 169 7.80 9.58 -3.59
N GLU A 170 8.18 10.38 -4.58
CA GLU A 170 7.34 11.49 -5.04
C GLU A 170 6.08 11.00 -5.77
N TYR A 171 6.07 9.76 -6.23
CA TYR A 171 5.04 9.16 -7.09
C TYR A 171 4.24 8.05 -6.39
N MET A 172 4.18 8.08 -5.06
CA MET A 172 3.46 7.10 -4.24
C MET A 172 1.94 7.16 -4.37
N ALA A 173 1.41 8.30 -4.83
CA ALA A 173 0.01 8.48 -5.14
C ALA A 173 -0.17 8.74 -6.63
N CYS A 174 -1.35 8.44 -7.18
CA CYS A 174 -1.67 8.81 -8.55
C CYS A 174 -1.69 10.34 -8.69
N GLN A 175 -0.89 10.85 -9.61
CA GLN A 175 -0.76 12.28 -9.84
C GLN A 175 -0.47 12.61 -11.30
N ALA A 176 -0.73 13.86 -11.70
CA ALA A 176 -0.43 14.33 -13.05
C ALA A 176 1.08 14.29 -13.33
N ALA A 177 1.48 13.65 -14.43
CA ALA A 177 2.89 13.51 -14.84
C ALA A 177 3.28 14.57 -15.87
N TYR A 178 2.74 14.45 -17.10
CA TYR A 178 2.96 15.41 -18.18
C TYR A 178 1.80 15.36 -19.17
N ALA A 179 1.66 16.41 -19.98
CA ALA A 179 0.72 16.44 -21.09
C ALA A 179 1.49 16.28 -22.42
N ASP A 180 1.01 15.42 -23.31
CA ASP A 180 1.53 15.38 -24.68
C ASP A 180 0.96 16.53 -25.49
N GLU A 181 1.82 17.47 -25.87
CA GLU A 181 1.44 18.68 -26.61
C GLU A 181 0.78 18.38 -27.97
N ASN A 182 1.07 17.23 -28.59
CA ASN A 182 0.54 16.88 -29.91
C ASN A 182 -0.88 16.29 -29.84
N SER A 183 -1.15 15.48 -28.82
CA SER A 183 -2.45 14.82 -28.63
C SER A 183 -3.37 15.56 -27.65
N GLY A 184 -2.81 16.47 -26.85
CA GLY A 184 -3.51 17.16 -25.76
C GLY A 184 -3.85 16.24 -24.58
N ILE A 185 -3.29 15.04 -24.53
CA ILE A 185 -3.59 14.05 -23.49
C ILE A 185 -2.75 14.32 -22.26
N GLN A 186 -3.42 14.43 -21.11
CA GLN A 186 -2.79 14.42 -19.80
C GLN A 186 -2.48 12.98 -19.40
N TYR A 187 -1.22 12.72 -19.05
CA TYR A 187 -0.80 11.46 -18.44
C TYR A 187 -0.69 11.61 -16.94
N TYR A 188 -0.97 10.52 -16.25
CA TYR A 188 -0.83 10.38 -14.80
C TYR A 188 0.22 9.32 -14.49
N SER A 189 0.80 9.41 -13.31
CA SER A 189 1.83 8.50 -12.82
C SER A 189 1.50 8.06 -11.40
N GLY A 190 1.76 6.79 -11.11
CA GLY A 190 1.56 6.20 -9.80
C GLY A 190 2.21 4.82 -9.70
N PRO A 191 2.22 4.22 -8.51
CA PRO A 191 2.84 2.92 -8.29
C PRO A 191 2.06 1.82 -9.00
N THR A 192 2.77 0.88 -9.62
CA THR A 192 2.16 -0.25 -10.32
C THR A 192 3.09 -1.46 -10.39
N CYS A 193 2.58 -2.54 -10.95
CA CYS A 193 3.38 -3.75 -11.17
C CYS A 193 4.08 -3.71 -12.53
N ASP A 194 5.33 -4.15 -12.53
CA ASP A 194 6.05 -4.56 -13.73
C ASP A 194 5.53 -5.92 -14.24
N SER A 195 6.27 -6.53 -15.17
CA SER A 195 5.93 -7.86 -15.70
C SER A 195 6.31 -9.03 -14.77
N SER A 196 7.23 -8.82 -13.83
CA SER A 196 7.70 -9.82 -12.87
C SER A 196 6.90 -9.83 -11.56
N GLY A 197 6.07 -8.80 -11.36
CA GLY A 197 5.37 -8.56 -10.11
C GLY A 197 6.18 -7.72 -9.12
N GLY A 198 7.23 -7.04 -9.56
CA GLY A 198 7.89 -5.98 -8.81
C GLY A 198 7.16 -4.64 -8.93
N LEU A 199 7.53 -3.70 -8.07
CA LEU A 199 7.00 -2.34 -7.99
C LEU A 199 7.77 -1.41 -8.92
N VAL A 200 7.03 -0.63 -9.70
CA VAL A 200 7.54 0.42 -10.59
C VAL A 200 6.58 1.60 -10.62
N ILE A 201 6.99 2.72 -11.24
CA ILE A 201 6.09 3.84 -11.52
C ILE A 201 5.55 3.71 -12.95
N GLY A 202 4.25 3.52 -13.06
CA GLY A 202 3.55 3.39 -14.34
C GLY A 202 3.05 4.73 -14.86
N LEU A 203 2.78 4.79 -16.17
CA LEU A 203 2.02 5.87 -16.79
C LEU A 203 0.59 5.42 -17.10
N PHE A 204 -0.36 6.32 -16.83
CA PHE A 204 -1.80 6.09 -16.90
C PHE A 204 -2.50 7.21 -17.68
N TYR A 205 -3.67 6.90 -18.23
CA TYR A 205 -4.49 7.85 -18.96
C TYR A 205 -5.51 8.59 -18.08
N ASP A 206 -5.70 8.14 -16.84
CA ASP A 206 -6.73 8.60 -15.91
C ASP A 206 -6.14 8.99 -14.56
N GLU A 207 -6.84 9.85 -13.83
CA GLU A 207 -6.44 10.38 -12.53
C GLU A 207 -6.48 9.39 -11.37
N ASP A 208 -7.12 8.24 -11.60
CA ASP A 208 -7.21 7.14 -10.62
C ASP A 208 -6.16 6.04 -10.89
N CYS A 209 -5.30 6.21 -11.91
CA CYS A 209 -4.26 5.26 -12.30
C CYS A 209 -4.79 3.84 -12.56
N THR A 210 -5.95 3.72 -13.20
CA THR A 210 -6.60 2.44 -13.51
C THR A 210 -6.36 1.98 -14.95
N VAL A 211 -6.07 2.91 -15.87
CA VAL A 211 -5.89 2.68 -17.31
C VAL A 211 -4.44 2.86 -17.71
N LYS A 212 -3.66 1.76 -17.66
CA LYS A 212 -2.22 1.78 -17.97
C LYS A 212 -1.98 2.05 -19.47
N THR A 213 -1.03 2.93 -19.77
CA THR A 213 -0.62 3.29 -21.15
C THR A 213 0.22 2.21 -21.84
N GLY A 214 0.71 1.23 -21.08
CA GLY A 214 1.73 0.26 -21.51
C GLY A 214 3.16 0.78 -21.38
N SER A 215 3.35 2.04 -21.00
CA SER A 215 4.65 2.65 -20.71
C SER A 215 4.87 2.81 -19.20
N GLU A 216 6.12 2.83 -18.81
CA GLU A 216 6.59 3.21 -17.46
C GLU A 216 7.12 4.63 -17.50
N LEU A 217 7.18 5.29 -16.34
CA LEU A 217 7.75 6.63 -16.25
C LEU A 217 9.28 6.52 -16.29
N ASP A 218 9.87 6.83 -17.45
CA ASP A 218 11.33 6.82 -17.66
C ASP A 218 11.98 8.11 -17.15
N ASN A 219 12.08 8.24 -15.83
CA ASN A 219 12.78 9.34 -15.16
C ASN A 219 14.16 8.93 -14.61
N GLY A 220 14.65 7.74 -14.96
CA GLY A 220 15.94 7.23 -14.47
C GLY A 220 15.95 6.86 -12.98
N PHE A 221 14.78 6.54 -12.40
CA PHE A 221 14.68 6.13 -10.99
C PHE A 221 15.59 4.93 -10.68
N SER A 222 16.25 4.97 -9.53
CA SER A 222 17.01 3.82 -9.03
C SER A 222 16.12 2.73 -8.43
N TYR A 223 14.85 3.04 -8.12
CA TYR A 223 13.87 2.14 -7.50
C TYR A 223 14.35 1.57 -6.17
N ASP A 224 15.18 2.30 -5.43
CA ASP A 224 15.81 1.80 -4.21
C ASP A 224 14.80 1.72 -3.05
N THR A 225 13.83 2.63 -2.99
CA THR A 225 12.77 2.58 -1.97
C THR A 225 11.85 1.40 -2.23
N PHE A 226 11.42 1.19 -3.47
CA PHE A 226 10.63 0.02 -3.86
C PHE A 226 11.38 -1.29 -3.63
N LYS A 227 12.65 -1.41 -4.01
CA LYS A 227 13.47 -2.58 -3.68
C LYS A 227 13.57 -2.79 -2.17
N THR A 228 13.64 -1.72 -1.39
CA THR A 228 13.68 -1.86 0.06
C THR A 228 12.34 -2.35 0.59
N VAL A 229 11.20 -1.82 0.11
CA VAL A 229 9.87 -2.35 0.43
C VAL A 229 9.74 -3.83 0.05
N GLU A 230 10.20 -4.22 -1.14
CA GLU A 230 10.15 -5.61 -1.63
C GLU A 230 11.01 -6.58 -0.83
N THR A 231 12.09 -6.08 -0.21
CA THR A 231 13.02 -6.91 0.58
C THR A 231 12.80 -6.76 2.09
N PHE A 232 11.97 -5.80 2.51
CA PHE A 232 11.72 -5.50 3.91
C PHE A 232 11.03 -6.68 4.59
N CYS A 233 11.52 -6.97 5.79
CA CYS A 233 10.96 -7.96 6.68
C CYS A 233 10.35 -7.26 7.90
N GLY A 234 9.06 -6.97 7.82
CA GLY A 234 8.36 -6.22 8.85
C GLY A 234 7.90 -7.13 9.98
N SER A 235 8.47 -6.97 11.18
CA SER A 235 7.99 -7.71 12.35
C SER A 235 6.57 -7.29 12.72
N CYS A 236 5.66 -8.25 12.91
CA CYS A 236 4.32 -7.95 13.39
C CYS A 236 4.30 -7.43 14.83
N SER A 237 5.37 -7.66 15.61
CA SER A 237 5.48 -7.12 16.97
C SER A 237 5.55 -5.58 17.03
N THR A 238 5.79 -4.91 15.90
CA THR A 238 5.78 -3.44 15.81
C THR A 238 4.42 -2.87 15.42
N GLY A 239 3.39 -3.70 15.21
CA GLY A 239 2.04 -3.27 14.84
C GLY A 239 1.76 -3.18 13.33
N MET A 240 2.76 -3.33 12.46
CA MET A 240 2.58 -3.29 11.00
C MET A 240 1.49 -4.27 10.51
N CYS A 241 1.41 -5.45 11.14
CA CYS A 241 0.44 -6.46 10.76
C CYS A 241 -0.98 -6.12 11.22
N ASP A 242 -1.15 -5.26 12.22
CA ASP A 242 -2.47 -4.82 12.67
C ASP A 242 -3.14 -3.92 11.62
N ASP A 243 -2.36 -3.22 10.80
CA ASP A 243 -2.86 -2.39 9.70
C ASP A 243 -3.12 -3.19 8.42
N LEU A 244 -2.38 -4.27 8.18
CA LEU A 244 -2.45 -5.03 6.92
C LEU A 244 -3.35 -6.25 7.02
N TYR A 245 -3.16 -7.07 8.05
CA TYR A 245 -3.78 -8.40 8.13
C TYR A 245 -5.31 -8.38 8.23
N PRO A 246 -5.95 -7.51 9.03
CA PRO A 246 -7.41 -7.52 9.17
C PRO A 246 -8.16 -7.18 7.88
N TYR A 247 -7.54 -6.38 7.00
CA TYR A 247 -8.15 -5.91 5.75
C TYR A 247 -7.67 -6.70 4.52
N ALA A 248 -6.70 -7.60 4.68
CA ALA A 248 -6.19 -8.40 3.58
C ALA A 248 -7.14 -9.52 3.18
N LEU A 249 -7.20 -9.80 1.88
CA LEU A 249 -7.75 -11.04 1.33
C LEU A 249 -6.78 -12.19 1.61
N HIS A 250 -7.29 -13.29 2.17
CA HIS A 250 -6.47 -14.47 2.46
C HIS A 250 -6.58 -15.46 1.31
N CYS A 251 -5.57 -15.49 0.44
CA CYS A 251 -5.55 -16.30 -0.76
C CYS A 251 -4.76 -17.59 -0.54
N PHE A 252 -5.43 -18.74 -0.57
CA PHE A 252 -4.79 -20.06 -0.65
C PHE A 252 -4.89 -20.57 -2.09
N GLY A 253 -3.78 -20.50 -2.82
CA GLY A 253 -3.80 -20.63 -4.27
C GLY A 253 -4.76 -19.61 -4.89
N ALA A 254 -5.64 -20.04 -5.79
CA ALA A 254 -6.58 -19.16 -6.49
C ALA A 254 -7.89 -18.87 -5.72
N TYR A 255 -7.96 -19.23 -4.43
CA TYR A 255 -9.20 -19.19 -3.64
C TYR A 255 -9.05 -18.23 -2.47
N ASN A 256 -10.06 -17.37 -2.29
CA ASN A 256 -10.20 -16.55 -1.09
C ASN A 256 -10.73 -17.43 0.06
N MET A 257 -10.03 -17.43 1.18
CA MET A 257 -10.35 -18.18 2.40
C MET A 257 -11.17 -17.36 3.39
N ASN A 258 -11.30 -16.04 3.19
CA ASN A 258 -12.13 -15.18 4.03
C ASN A 258 -13.60 -15.36 3.65
N ALA A 259 -14.34 -16.10 4.48
CA ALA A 259 -15.78 -16.33 4.28
C ALA A 259 -16.65 -15.05 4.37
N ASN A 260 -16.06 -13.93 4.83
CA ASN A 260 -16.76 -12.68 5.15
C ASN A 260 -16.37 -11.47 4.30
N ALA A 261 -15.38 -11.58 3.40
CA ALA A 261 -15.18 -10.49 2.43
C ALA A 261 -16.33 -10.60 1.44
N ALA A 262 -17.36 -9.78 1.64
CA ALA A 262 -18.29 -9.50 0.57
C ALA A 262 -17.46 -9.11 -0.67
N GLU A 263 -18.00 -9.34 -1.86
CA GLU A 263 -17.46 -8.69 -3.06
C GLU A 263 -17.69 -7.19 -2.85
N ASP A 264 -16.78 -6.55 -2.11
CA ASP A 264 -16.87 -5.16 -1.73
C ASP A 264 -16.93 -4.34 -3.02
N GLY A 265 -17.73 -3.27 -2.99
CA GLY A 265 -18.28 -2.53 -4.14
C GLY A 265 -17.27 -1.83 -5.08
N ASP A 266 -16.03 -2.31 -5.12
CA ASP A 266 -14.88 -1.87 -5.89
C ASP A 266 -14.86 -2.46 -7.30
N GLY A 267 -15.81 -3.35 -7.63
CA GLY A 267 -15.91 -4.00 -8.93
C GLY A 267 -14.84 -5.05 -9.22
N VAL A 268 -13.92 -5.36 -8.30
CA VAL A 268 -12.87 -6.36 -8.53
C VAL A 268 -13.22 -7.70 -7.86
N ASN A 269 -13.24 -8.77 -8.65
CA ASN A 269 -13.58 -10.10 -8.12
C ASN A 269 -12.41 -10.70 -7.31
N SER A 270 -12.63 -11.06 -6.04
CA SER A 270 -11.63 -11.65 -5.14
C SER A 270 -10.94 -12.92 -5.68
N LYS A 271 -11.65 -13.72 -6.48
CA LYS A 271 -11.07 -14.87 -7.20
C LYS A 271 -10.02 -14.45 -8.23
N SER A 272 -10.25 -13.33 -8.91
CA SER A 272 -9.28 -12.80 -9.88
C SER A 272 -8.01 -12.30 -9.19
N ILE A 273 -8.17 -11.65 -8.04
CA ILE A 273 -7.06 -11.19 -7.19
C ILE A 273 -6.24 -12.39 -6.69
N CYS A 274 -6.87 -13.37 -6.04
CA CYS A 274 -6.17 -14.54 -5.53
C CYS A 274 -5.52 -15.38 -6.65
N LYS A 275 -6.17 -15.50 -7.81
CA LYS A 275 -5.57 -16.17 -8.97
C LYS A 275 -4.34 -15.41 -9.49
N ALA A 276 -4.34 -14.08 -9.43
CA ALA A 276 -3.18 -13.28 -9.82
C ALA A 276 -2.05 -13.41 -8.79
N ALA A 277 -2.37 -13.42 -7.49
CA ALA A 277 -1.42 -13.61 -6.39
C ALA A 277 -0.74 -14.99 -6.45
N ALA A 278 -1.48 -16.06 -6.75
CA ALA A 278 -0.93 -17.42 -6.78
C ALA A 278 -0.12 -17.79 -8.04
N GLN A 279 -0.04 -16.91 -9.05
CA GLN A 279 0.79 -17.16 -10.23
C GLN A 279 2.28 -16.95 -9.86
N LYS A 280 3.11 -17.94 -10.20
CA LYS A 280 4.56 -17.88 -10.05
C LYS A 280 5.22 -17.07 -11.15
#